data_AF-A0A381PU79-F1
#
_entry.id   AF-A0A381PU79-F1
#
_cell.length_a   1.000
_cell.length_b   1.000
_cell.length_c   1.000
_cell.angle_alpha   90.00
_cell.angle_beta   90.00
_cell.angle_gamma   90.00
#
_symmetry.space_group_name_H-M   'P 1'
#
loop_
_entity.id
_entity.type
_entity.pdbx_description
1 polymer ?
#
loop_
_entity_poly.entity_id
_entity_poly.type
_entity_poly.pdbx_seq_one_letter_code
_entity_poly.pdbx_strand_id
1 'polypeptide(L)'
;MVLPRDTGFSRSYGRNPYVGYDRVDRPPFLFDGGQDDRLLSKESVAAIDSGDVSAALPLPVLETELVVNYPINEPDVAVFFKPGTVSALDKTLIVDAKDIGATGVFDAYLDGETLTFSLKDGNFVDDQTGATWNILGEGLEGEMAGKSLTPIVHGNHFWFAWGAFYPETLIYRGVS
;
A
#
# COMPACT_ATOMS: atom_id res chain seq x y z
N MET A 1 35.39 -40.29 -4.34
CA MET A 1 35.92 -39.48 -5.45
C MET A 1 34.84 -39.41 -6.53
N VAL A 2 34.52 -38.19 -6.97
CA VAL A 2 33.71 -37.79 -8.16
C VAL A 2 32.18 -38.02 -8.15
N LEU A 3 31.47 -36.90 -8.33
CA LEU A 3 30.08 -36.77 -8.80
C LEU A 3 30.09 -36.71 -10.34
N PRO A 4 29.00 -37.09 -11.05
CA PRO A 4 28.29 -36.04 -11.79
C PRO A 4 26.76 -36.14 -11.77
N ARG A 5 26.16 -34.99 -12.11
CA ARG A 5 24.75 -34.59 -12.02
C ARG A 5 23.91 -35.16 -13.15
N ASP A 6 22.79 -35.81 -12.80
CA ASP A 6 21.50 -35.64 -13.48
C ASP A 6 20.40 -36.28 -12.62
N THR A 7 19.59 -35.48 -11.93
CA THR A 7 18.34 -35.98 -11.35
C THR A 7 17.25 -34.97 -11.63
N GLY A 8 16.33 -35.36 -12.52
CA GLY A 8 15.09 -34.66 -12.79
C GLY A 8 14.36 -34.38 -11.48
N PHE A 9 14.23 -33.10 -11.15
CA PHE A 9 13.48 -32.65 -9.99
C PHE A 9 11.99 -32.90 -10.24
N SER A 10 11.49 -34.04 -9.78
CA SER A 10 10.08 -34.23 -9.44
C SER A 10 9.75 -33.28 -8.29
N ARG A 11 9.33 -32.06 -8.60
CA ARG A 11 8.67 -31.18 -7.63
C ARG A 11 7.22 -31.62 -7.53
N SER A 12 6.84 -32.13 -6.36
CA SER A 12 5.45 -32.46 -6.02
C SER A 12 4.56 -31.24 -6.20
N TYR A 13 3.85 -31.18 -7.33
CA TYR A 13 2.70 -30.29 -7.51
C TYR A 13 1.60 -30.80 -6.58
N GLY A 14 1.37 -30.08 -5.49
CA GLY A 14 0.52 -30.58 -4.42
C GLY A 14 0.19 -29.54 -3.37
N ARG A 15 -0.15 -28.32 -3.77
CA ARG A 15 -1.08 -27.51 -2.97
C ARG A 15 -1.77 -26.46 -3.84
N ASN A 16 -3.08 -26.62 -3.88
CA ASN A 16 -4.07 -25.91 -4.69
C ASN A 16 -4.07 -24.39 -4.40
N PRO A 17 -3.76 -23.53 -5.38
CA PRO A 17 -3.84 -22.07 -5.24
C PRO A 17 -5.26 -21.49 -5.42
N TYR A 18 -6.29 -22.33 -5.65
CA TYR A 18 -7.66 -21.91 -5.97
C TYR A 18 -8.60 -21.95 -4.76
N VAL A 19 -8.23 -21.30 -3.65
CA VAL A 19 -9.18 -21.05 -2.56
C VAL A 19 -9.73 -19.64 -2.77
N GLY A 20 -10.97 -19.51 -3.27
CA GLY A 20 -11.60 -18.20 -3.50
C GLY A 20 -12.51 -18.06 -4.73
N TYR A 21 -12.77 -19.15 -5.47
CA TYR A 21 -13.77 -19.24 -6.55
C TYR A 21 -15.23 -19.08 -6.07
N ASP A 22 -15.47 -18.67 -4.83
CA ASP A 22 -16.78 -18.75 -4.16
C ASP A 22 -17.73 -17.57 -4.45
N ARG A 23 -17.47 -16.75 -5.48
CA ARG A 23 -18.50 -15.85 -6.04
C ARG A 23 -19.04 -16.44 -7.34
N VAL A 24 -20.23 -17.02 -7.25
CA VAL A 24 -20.88 -17.88 -8.26
C VAL A 24 -21.40 -17.12 -9.51
N ASP A 25 -21.27 -15.79 -9.57
CA ASP A 25 -22.04 -14.98 -10.53
C ASP A 25 -21.19 -14.35 -11.66
N ARG A 26 -19.89 -14.64 -11.75
CA ARG A 26 -19.03 -14.17 -12.86
C ARG A 26 -18.23 -15.33 -13.47
N PRO A 27 -18.29 -15.54 -14.80
CA PRO A 27 -17.40 -16.51 -15.46
C PRO A 27 -15.93 -16.19 -15.19
N PRO A 28 -15.06 -17.21 -15.07
CA PRO A 28 -13.62 -16.99 -14.99
C PRO A 28 -13.16 -16.48 -16.36
N PHE A 29 -13.14 -15.17 -16.53
CA PHE A 29 -12.63 -14.57 -17.74
C PHE A 29 -11.12 -14.74 -17.77
N LEU A 30 -10.63 -15.44 -18.79
CA LEU A 30 -9.42 -15.02 -19.48
C LEU A 30 -9.65 -13.53 -19.80
N PHE A 31 -9.01 -12.65 -19.04
CA PHE A 31 -9.22 -11.22 -19.14
C PHE A 31 -8.80 -10.75 -20.54
N ASP A 32 -9.77 -10.36 -21.36
CA ASP A 32 -9.61 -9.76 -22.70
C ASP A 32 -9.72 -8.22 -22.64
N GLY A 33 -9.77 -7.67 -21.43
CA GLY A 33 -9.68 -6.24 -21.19
C GLY A 33 -8.24 -5.79 -21.42
N GLY A 34 -8.06 -4.83 -22.31
CA GLY A 34 -6.74 -4.29 -22.67
C GLY A 34 -5.90 -3.96 -21.44
N GLN A 35 -4.61 -4.24 -21.55
CA GLN A 35 -3.61 -3.86 -20.58
C GLN A 35 -3.74 -2.37 -20.25
N ASP A 36 -3.86 -2.03 -18.98
CA ASP A 36 -3.86 -0.63 -18.55
C ASP A 36 -2.43 -0.10 -18.60
N ASP A 37 -2.11 0.66 -19.64
CA ASP A 37 -0.76 1.15 -19.92
C ASP A 37 -0.38 2.40 -19.10
N ARG A 38 -1.20 2.81 -18.13
CA ARG A 38 -0.92 4.01 -17.31
C ARG A 38 0.25 3.82 -16.33
N LEU A 39 0.58 2.58 -15.99
CA LEU A 39 1.75 2.13 -15.20
C LEU A 39 2.32 0.84 -15.78
N LEU A 40 3.55 0.48 -15.41
CA LEU A 40 4.11 -0.81 -15.84
C LEU A 40 3.28 -1.94 -15.22
N SER A 41 2.99 -2.99 -15.98
CA SER A 41 2.11 -4.06 -15.51
C SER A 41 2.55 -4.72 -14.20
N LYS A 42 3.86 -4.87 -13.97
CA LYS A 42 4.42 -5.45 -12.74
C LYS A 42 4.79 -4.40 -11.69
N GLU A 43 4.40 -3.14 -11.89
CA GLU A 43 4.58 -2.10 -10.90
C GLU A 43 3.70 -2.37 -9.69
N SER A 44 4.28 -2.30 -8.50
CA SER A 44 3.57 -2.47 -7.23
C SER A 44 2.96 -1.13 -6.84
N VAL A 45 1.70 -1.15 -6.41
CA VAL A 45 0.97 0.03 -5.95
C VAL A 45 0.34 -0.23 -4.59
N ALA A 46 0.37 0.76 -3.71
CA ALA A 46 -0.54 0.83 -2.58
C ALA A 46 -1.89 1.35 -3.10
N ALA A 47 -2.87 0.46 -3.17
CA ALA A 47 -4.18 0.74 -3.72
C ALA A 47 -5.21 0.95 -2.61
N ILE A 48 -6.01 2.00 -2.75
CA ILE A 48 -7.08 2.39 -1.86
C ILE A 48 -8.39 2.26 -2.64
N ASP A 49 -9.40 1.66 -2.04
CA ASP A 49 -10.76 1.63 -2.58
C ASP A 49 -11.75 2.01 -1.49
N SER A 50 -12.40 3.16 -1.68
CA SER A 50 -13.45 3.67 -0.78
C SER A 50 -14.86 3.35 -1.30
N GLY A 51 -14.98 2.60 -2.41
CA GLY A 51 -16.24 2.28 -3.08
C GLY A 51 -16.71 3.35 -4.07
N ASP A 52 -16.48 4.63 -3.77
CA ASP A 52 -16.78 5.76 -4.66
C ASP A 52 -15.56 6.19 -5.50
N VAL A 53 -14.34 6.04 -4.93
CA VAL A 53 -13.09 6.39 -5.59
C VAL A 53 -12.04 5.32 -5.30
N SER A 54 -11.32 4.93 -6.34
CA SER A 54 -10.13 4.12 -6.21
C SER A 54 -8.90 4.97 -6.49
N ALA A 55 -7.86 4.82 -5.67
CA ALA A 55 -6.58 5.49 -5.85
C ALA A 55 -5.43 4.49 -5.77
N ALA A 56 -4.36 4.74 -6.52
CA ALA A 56 -3.14 3.95 -6.49
C ALA A 56 -1.93 4.86 -6.31
N LEU A 57 -1.12 4.54 -5.31
CA LEU A 57 0.17 5.18 -5.06
C LEU A 57 1.28 4.19 -5.46
N PRO A 58 2.02 4.46 -6.55
CA PRO A 58 3.12 3.59 -6.95
C PRO A 58 4.18 3.49 -5.86
N LEU A 59 4.60 2.27 -5.55
CA LEU A 59 5.61 2.02 -4.52
C LEU A 59 6.93 2.77 -4.78
N PRO A 60 7.46 2.89 -6.02
CA PRO A 60 8.66 3.68 -6.28
C PRO A 60 8.53 5.17 -5.90
N VAL A 61 7.31 5.72 -6.00
CA VAL A 61 7.02 7.10 -5.56
C VAL A 61 7.04 7.16 -4.03
N LEU A 62 6.40 6.21 -3.35
CA LEU A 62 6.40 6.12 -1.89
C LEU A 62 7.81 5.92 -1.30
N GLU A 63 8.63 5.12 -1.95
CA GLU A 63 10.05 4.91 -1.59
C GLU A 63 10.88 6.19 -1.68
N THR A 64 10.49 7.11 -2.57
CA THR A 64 11.19 8.38 -2.79
C THR A 64 10.68 9.46 -1.85
N GLU A 65 9.37 9.61 -1.72
CA GLU A 65 8.74 10.73 -0.99
C GLU A 65 8.60 10.45 0.51
N LEU A 66 8.48 9.17 0.92
CA LEU A 66 8.35 8.70 2.30
C LEU A 66 7.09 9.17 3.05
N VAL A 67 6.55 10.33 2.69
CA VAL A 67 5.29 10.90 3.19
C VAL A 67 4.54 11.51 2.01
N VAL A 68 3.29 11.12 1.85
CA VAL A 68 2.39 11.69 0.84
C VAL A 68 1.13 12.20 1.51
N ASN A 69 0.77 13.45 1.24
CA ASN A 69 -0.55 14.00 1.57
C ASN A 69 -1.34 14.07 0.26
N TYR A 70 -2.44 13.32 0.15
CA TYR A 70 -3.18 13.18 -1.10
C TYR A 70 -4.69 13.35 -0.90
N PRO A 71 -5.31 14.38 -1.51
CA PRO A 71 -6.76 14.58 -1.43
C PRO A 71 -7.49 13.62 -2.37
N ILE A 72 -8.15 12.59 -1.82
CA ILE A 72 -8.97 11.65 -2.59
C ILE A 72 -10.44 12.06 -2.43
N ASN A 73 -10.84 13.13 -3.10
CA ASN A 73 -12.18 13.74 -3.02
C ASN A 73 -12.61 14.12 -1.59
N GLU A 74 -12.90 13.17 -0.70
CA GLU A 74 -12.94 13.22 0.78
C GLU A 74 -12.86 11.75 1.29
N PRO A 75 -11.99 11.34 2.23
CA PRO A 75 -11.07 12.15 3.04
C PRO A 75 -9.74 12.48 2.37
N ASP A 76 -9.05 13.48 2.95
CA ASP A 76 -7.63 13.69 2.69
C ASP A 76 -6.83 12.56 3.31
N VAL A 77 -5.92 11.98 2.53
CA VAL A 77 -5.17 10.79 2.93
C VAL A 77 -3.73 11.15 3.25
N ALA A 78 -3.26 10.68 4.41
CA ALA A 78 -1.85 10.67 4.77
C ALA A 78 -1.27 9.27 4.55
N VAL A 79 -0.21 9.17 3.75
CA VAL A 79 0.51 7.93 3.49
C VAL A 79 1.91 8.02 4.04
N PHE A 80 2.24 7.10 4.93
CA PHE A 80 3.58 6.97 5.53
C PHE A 80 4.27 5.76 4.95
N PHE A 81 5.51 5.93 4.52
CA PHE A 81 6.35 4.85 4.03
C PHE A 81 7.66 4.78 4.80
N LYS A 82 8.02 3.57 5.24
CA LYS A 82 9.29 3.30 5.91
C LYS A 82 10.02 2.15 5.20
N PRO A 83 11.20 2.40 4.60
CA PRO A 83 12.00 1.35 3.97
C PRO A 83 12.43 0.26 4.97
N GLY A 84 12.50 -1.00 4.50
CA GLY A 84 13.09 -2.12 5.24
C GLY A 84 12.11 -3.22 5.70
N THR A 85 12.66 -4.35 6.17
CA THR A 85 11.89 -5.51 6.63
C THR A 85 11.25 -5.23 8.00
N VAL A 86 9.92 -5.18 8.05
CA VAL A 86 9.15 -4.92 9.29
C VAL A 86 9.27 -6.11 10.23
N SER A 87 9.77 -5.86 11.44
CA SER A 87 9.57 -6.75 12.58
C SER A 87 8.11 -6.64 13.01
N ALA A 88 7.42 -7.78 13.00
CA ALA A 88 6.00 -8.00 13.28
C ALA A 88 5.28 -6.92 14.11
N LEU A 89 4.31 -6.22 13.52
CA LEU A 89 3.19 -5.62 14.24
C LEU A 89 1.99 -5.35 13.31
N ASP A 90 0.81 -5.74 13.82
CA ASP A 90 -0.59 -5.51 13.43
C ASP A 90 -1.13 -5.66 12.00
N LYS A 91 -2.38 -6.16 11.94
CA LYS A 91 -3.14 -6.58 10.74
C LYS A 91 -3.60 -5.44 9.82
N THR A 92 -3.23 -4.20 10.13
CA THR A 92 -3.61 -3.00 9.39
C THR A 92 -2.49 -2.50 8.48
N LEU A 93 -1.26 -2.96 8.71
CA LEU A 93 -0.19 -2.86 7.71
C LEU A 93 -0.25 -4.06 6.78
N ILE A 94 -0.16 -3.82 5.48
CA ILE A 94 0.17 -4.89 4.56
C ILE A 94 1.66 -5.17 4.66
N VAL A 95 1.96 -6.35 5.19
CA VAL A 95 3.30 -6.92 5.26
C VAL A 95 3.40 -7.99 4.19
N ASP A 96 3.95 -7.65 3.03
CA ASP A 96 4.42 -8.65 2.06
C ASP A 96 5.95 -8.72 2.11
N ALA A 97 6.41 -9.93 2.45
CA ALA A 97 7.76 -10.45 2.63
C ALA A 97 8.98 -9.56 2.30
N LYS A 98 9.88 -9.47 3.30
CA LYS A 98 11.35 -9.35 3.23
C LYS A 98 11.86 -8.35 2.16
N ASP A 99 12.16 -7.14 2.64
CA ASP A 99 12.85 -6.03 1.96
C ASP A 99 12.01 -4.94 1.25
N ILE A 100 10.66 -4.98 1.30
CA ILE A 100 9.81 -4.04 0.53
C ILE A 100 9.39 -2.76 1.31
N GLY A 101 9.55 -2.71 2.64
CA GLY A 101 9.13 -1.55 3.45
C GLY A 101 7.72 -1.68 4.04
N ALA A 102 7.37 -0.76 4.94
CA ALA A 102 6.04 -0.62 5.54
C ALA A 102 5.31 0.57 4.92
N THR A 103 4.04 0.37 4.56
CA THR A 103 3.12 1.44 4.16
C THR A 103 1.98 1.53 5.18
N GLY A 104 1.76 2.74 5.71
CA GLY A 104 0.57 3.09 6.48
C GLY A 104 -0.26 4.10 5.69
N VAL A 105 -1.57 3.90 5.60
CA VAL A 105 -2.50 4.79 4.91
C VAL A 105 -3.58 5.20 5.91
N PHE A 106 -3.80 6.49 6.07
CA PHE A 106 -4.65 7.04 7.12
C PHE A 106 -5.57 8.14 6.60
N ASP A 107 -6.73 8.25 7.22
CA ASP A 107 -7.53 9.47 7.18
C ASP A 107 -6.75 10.55 7.93
N ALA A 108 -6.45 11.65 7.23
CA ALA A 108 -5.69 12.75 7.79
C ALA A 108 -6.54 13.66 8.69
N TYR A 109 -7.86 13.48 8.72
CA TYR A 109 -8.75 14.22 9.59
C TYR A 109 -8.74 13.67 11.01
N LEU A 110 -8.39 14.52 11.96
CA LEU A 110 -8.36 14.19 13.39
C LEU A 110 -8.88 15.37 14.20
N ASP A 111 -9.82 15.10 15.11
CA ASP A 111 -10.33 16.06 16.10
C ASP A 111 -10.83 17.42 15.53
N GLY A 112 -11.32 17.46 14.30
CA GLY A 112 -11.84 18.71 13.70
C GLY A 112 -10.90 19.36 12.69
N GLU A 113 -9.70 18.81 12.48
CA GLU A 113 -8.68 19.39 11.64
C GLU A 113 -8.10 18.33 10.69
N THR A 114 -7.87 18.72 9.44
CA THR A 114 -7.08 17.92 8.51
C THR A 114 -5.61 18.19 8.74
N LEU A 115 -4.87 17.16 9.12
CA LEU A 115 -3.43 17.23 9.31
C LEU A 115 -2.69 17.04 7.98
N THR A 116 -1.55 17.69 7.83
CA THR A 116 -0.58 17.40 6.77
C THR A 116 0.73 17.01 7.40
N PHE A 117 1.45 16.11 6.74
CA PHE A 117 2.66 15.53 7.29
C PHE A 117 3.87 15.83 6.42
N SER A 118 4.99 16.04 7.09
CA SER A 118 6.31 16.21 6.50
C SER A 118 7.30 15.27 7.16
N LEU A 119 8.36 14.91 6.44
CA LEU A 119 9.48 14.18 7.04
C LEU A 119 10.51 15.19 7.60
N LYS A 120 10.76 15.14 8.91
CA LYS A 120 11.78 15.98 9.59
C LYS A 120 12.70 15.09 10.40
N ASP A 121 14.00 15.13 10.11
CA ASP A 121 15.03 14.30 10.75
C ASP A 121 14.69 12.79 10.80
N GLY A 122 14.01 12.29 9.76
CA GLY A 122 13.59 10.89 9.65
C GLY A 122 12.31 10.52 10.42
N ASN A 123 11.63 11.50 11.01
CA ASN A 123 10.34 11.32 11.69
C ASN A 123 9.19 11.91 10.88
N PHE A 124 8.02 11.28 10.97
CA PHE A 124 6.78 11.85 10.48
C PHE A 124 6.34 12.95 11.44
N VAL A 125 6.14 14.16 10.94
CA VAL A 125 5.76 15.33 11.76
C VAL A 125 4.56 16.00 11.13
N ASP A 126 3.50 16.24 11.89
CA ASP A 126 2.37 17.03 11.40
C ASP A 126 2.74 18.52 11.36
N ASP A 127 2.27 19.24 10.34
CA ASP A 127 2.63 20.64 10.10
C ASP A 127 1.80 21.62 10.96
N GLN A 128 0.70 21.16 11.55
CA GLN A 128 -0.24 21.97 12.33
C GLN A 128 0.26 22.17 13.77
N THR A 129 0.71 21.11 14.42
CA THR A 129 1.15 21.09 15.82
C THR A 129 2.64 20.81 15.98
N GLY A 130 3.27 20.22 14.96
CA GLY A 130 4.68 19.83 15.02
C GLY A 130 4.93 18.56 15.84
N ALA A 131 3.90 17.77 16.16
CA ALA A 131 4.08 16.53 16.89
C ALA A 131 4.66 15.44 15.98
N THR A 132 5.42 14.52 16.58
CA THR A 132 5.96 13.36 15.88
C THR A 132 5.00 12.17 15.90
N TRP A 133 5.01 11.39 14.82
CA TRP A 133 4.12 10.25 14.61
C TRP A 133 4.91 9.00 14.23
N ASN A 134 4.42 7.83 14.65
CA ASN A 134 4.99 6.55 14.22
C ASN A 134 4.33 6.03 12.93
N ILE A 135 4.87 4.93 12.39
CA ILE A 135 4.34 4.29 11.16
C ILE A 135 2.92 3.73 11.31
N LEU A 136 2.42 3.59 12.54
CA LEU A 136 1.07 3.12 12.83
C LEU A 136 0.07 4.28 12.90
N GLY A 137 0.51 5.52 12.67
CA GLY A 137 -0.34 6.70 12.75
C GLY A 137 -0.66 7.10 14.20
N GLU A 138 0.23 6.81 15.16
CA GLU A 138 0.08 7.24 16.55
C GLU A 138 0.98 8.45 16.86
N GLY A 139 0.39 9.48 17.47
CA GLY A 139 1.11 10.67 17.92
C GLY A 139 1.93 10.36 19.17
N LEU A 140 3.20 10.74 19.16
CA LEU A 140 4.17 10.35 20.17
C LEU A 140 4.40 11.42 21.24
N GLU A 141 4.18 12.68 20.90
CA GLU A 141 4.50 13.81 21.78
C GLU A 141 3.56 15.00 21.57
N GLY A 142 3.72 16.02 22.41
CA GLY A 142 2.93 17.25 22.33
C GLY A 142 1.44 17.02 22.56
N GLU A 143 0.62 17.83 21.89
CA GLU A 143 -0.85 17.76 21.96
C GLU A 143 -1.41 16.47 21.33
N MET A 144 -0.67 15.87 20.41
CA MET A 144 -1.09 14.66 19.70
C MET A 144 -0.67 13.36 20.41
N ALA A 145 0.01 13.45 21.55
CA ALA A 145 0.49 12.28 22.30
C ALA A 145 -0.67 11.33 22.67
N GLY A 146 -0.58 10.08 22.20
CA GLY A 146 -1.57 9.03 22.44
C GLY A 146 -2.83 9.11 21.56
N LYS A 147 -2.92 10.08 20.65
CA LYS A 147 -3.95 10.10 19.61
C LYS A 147 -3.53 9.20 18.44
N SER A 148 -4.51 8.72 17.69
CA SER A 148 -4.28 7.84 16.53
C SER A 148 -5.09 8.33 15.34
N LEU A 149 -4.47 8.35 14.18
CA LEU A 149 -5.18 8.53 12.90
C LEU A 149 -6.04 7.30 12.62
N THR A 150 -7.13 7.49 11.89
CA THR A 150 -7.97 6.37 11.46
C THR A 150 -7.31 5.67 10.28
N PRO A 151 -6.94 4.38 10.38
CA PRO A 151 -6.34 3.68 9.26
C PRO A 151 -7.34 3.44 8.14
N ILE A 152 -6.90 3.66 6.91
CA ILE A 152 -7.65 3.35 5.70
C ILE A 152 -7.21 1.98 5.18
N VAL A 153 -8.20 1.14 4.87
CA VAL A 153 -7.95 -0.16 4.25
C VAL A 153 -7.32 0.06 2.88
N HIS A 154 -6.14 -0.51 2.69
CA HIS A 154 -5.39 -0.46 1.44
C HIS A 154 -4.83 -1.84 1.12
N GLY A 155 -4.43 -2.04 -0.14
CA GLY A 155 -3.95 -3.28 -0.74
C GLY A 155 -2.59 -3.06 -1.42
N ASN A 156 -1.60 -3.93 -1.26
CA ASN A 156 -0.45 -3.95 -2.18
C ASN A 156 -0.81 -4.83 -3.38
N HIS A 157 -0.82 -4.25 -4.57
CA HIS A 157 -1.20 -4.95 -5.79
C HIS A 157 -0.21 -4.67 -6.91
N PHE A 158 -0.01 -5.66 -7.78
CA PHE A 158 0.57 -5.38 -9.10
C PHE A 158 -0.46 -4.68 -9.98
N TRP A 159 -0.01 -3.69 -10.75
CA TRP A 159 -0.89 -2.88 -11.60
C TRP A 159 -1.71 -3.69 -12.59
N PHE A 160 -1.14 -4.76 -13.18
CA PHE A 160 -1.87 -5.62 -14.12
C PHE A 160 -3.14 -6.22 -13.53
N ALA A 161 -3.16 -6.48 -12.22
CA ALA A 161 -4.33 -6.99 -11.53
C ALA A 161 -5.25 -5.82 -11.15
N TRP A 162 -4.71 -4.79 -10.49
CA TRP A 162 -5.52 -3.69 -9.99
C TRP A 162 -6.18 -2.86 -11.10
N GLY A 163 -5.40 -2.33 -12.04
CA GLY A 163 -5.90 -1.44 -13.10
C GLY A 163 -6.91 -2.13 -14.02
N ALA A 164 -6.81 -3.45 -14.17
CA ALA A 164 -7.79 -4.25 -14.89
C ALA A 164 -9.17 -4.24 -14.20
N PHE A 165 -9.23 -4.33 -12.86
CA PHE A 165 -10.49 -4.33 -12.12
C PHE A 165 -11.02 -2.93 -11.78
N TYR A 166 -10.13 -1.93 -11.67
CA TYR A 166 -10.45 -0.56 -11.31
C TYR A 166 -9.86 0.45 -12.32
N PRO A 167 -10.38 0.49 -13.57
CA PRO A 167 -9.81 1.30 -14.65
C PRO A 167 -9.90 2.81 -14.40
N GLU A 168 -10.85 3.27 -13.58
CA GLU A 168 -10.99 4.69 -13.21
C GLU A 168 -10.10 5.09 -12.03
N THR A 169 -9.23 4.18 -11.56
CA THR A 169 -8.29 4.47 -10.46
C THR A 169 -7.49 5.75 -10.73
N LEU A 170 -7.51 6.67 -9.78
CA LEU A 170 -6.63 7.82 -9.75
C LEU A 170 -5.21 7.37 -9.42
N ILE A 171 -4.23 7.80 -10.20
CA ILE A 171 -2.83 7.41 -9.98
C ILE A 171 -2.10 8.63 -9.42
N TYR A 172 -1.55 8.49 -8.22
CA TYR A 172 -0.64 9.49 -7.67
C TYR A 172 0.69 9.45 -8.45
N ARG A 173 1.09 10.60 -8.99
CA ARG A 173 2.27 10.73 -9.86
C ARG A 173 3.50 11.35 -9.17
N GLY A 174 3.38 11.66 -7.88
CA GLY A 174 4.40 12.38 -7.12
C GLY A 174 4.29 13.90 -7.23
N VAL A 175 5.04 14.60 -6.37
CA VAL A 175 5.16 16.05 -6.41
C VAL A 175 6.29 16.42 -7.38
N SER A 176 5.97 17.16 -8.45
CA SER A 176 6.91 17.60 -9.49
C SER A 176 7.79 18.76 -9.05
#